data_AF-A0A225WUR2-F1
#
_entry.id   AF-A0A225WUR2-F1
#
_cell.length_a   1.000
_cell.length_b   1.000
_cell.length_c   1.000
_cell.angle_alpha   90.00
_cell.angle_beta   90.00
_cell.angle_gamma   90.00
#
_symmetry.space_group_name_H-M   'P 1'
#
loop_
_entity.id
_entity.type
_entity.pdbx_description
1 polymer ?
#
loop_
_entity_poly.entity_id
_entity_poly.type
_entity_poly.pdbx_seq_one_letter_code
_entity_poly.pdbx_strand_id
1 'polypeptide(L)'
;MKVEAEDNGAASAGETALSEMNAAFASCLSLVCPPIQYPPHCRFNPVRDAADTAEIELRLEEFFLHAKQLEQLFLNDTADSLASMSLETTEVDDATQQSELELEILNLEAELAEKNDLIDKYTDVVRGWEGKFKRLDHRMSPDRE
;
A
#
# COMPACT_ATOMS: atom_id res chain seq x y z
N MET A 1 17.75 2.28 37.40
CA MET A 1 16.39 2.38 36.84
C MET A 1 16.32 3.64 36.01
N LYS A 2 16.54 3.49 34.70
CA LYS A 2 16.37 4.57 33.72
C LYS A 2 15.15 4.13 32.91
N VAL A 3 14.04 4.83 33.11
CA VAL A 3 12.79 4.58 32.39
C VAL A 3 12.92 5.30 31.06
N GLU A 4 12.97 4.54 29.98
CA GLU A 4 12.96 5.08 28.62
C GLU A 4 11.57 5.64 28.33
N ALA A 5 11.55 6.88 27.86
CA ALA A 5 10.38 7.73 27.71
C ALA A 5 10.25 8.18 26.25
N GLU A 6 10.29 7.23 25.32
CA GLU A 6 10.27 7.53 23.88
C GLU A 6 8.97 7.12 23.16
N ASP A 7 8.04 6.42 23.81
CA ASP A 7 6.78 5.97 23.18
C ASP A 7 5.56 6.90 23.39
N ASN A 8 5.68 7.93 24.25
CA ASN A 8 4.54 8.79 24.59
C ASN A 8 4.12 9.79 23.51
N GLY A 9 4.94 10.00 22.47
CA GLY A 9 4.67 10.98 21.41
C GLY A 9 3.63 10.53 20.40
N ALA A 10 3.72 9.28 19.94
CA ALA A 10 2.82 8.71 18.94
C ALA A 10 1.44 8.42 19.52
N ALA A 11 1.38 7.85 20.74
CA ALA A 11 0.14 7.64 21.48
C ALA A 11 -0.60 8.96 21.73
N SER A 12 0.11 10.02 22.14
CA SER A 12 -0.47 11.35 22.36
C SER A 12 -1.00 11.99 21.07
N ALA A 13 -0.30 11.82 19.94
CA ALA A 13 -0.74 12.32 18.64
C ALA A 13 -1.99 11.58 18.13
N GLY A 14 -2.03 10.24 18.30
CA GLY A 14 -3.19 9.41 17.93
C GLY A 14 -4.44 9.74 18.75
N GLU A 15 -4.30 9.92 20.07
CA GLU A 15 -5.38 10.35 20.95
C GLU A 15 -5.92 11.74 20.58
N THR A 16 -5.03 12.66 20.21
CA THR A 16 -5.41 14.01 19.77
C THR A 16 -6.19 13.96 18.47
N ALA A 17 -5.69 13.21 17.46
CA ALA A 17 -6.38 13.04 16.17
C ALA A 17 -7.76 12.36 16.32
N LEU A 18 -7.88 11.36 17.21
CA LEU A 18 -9.17 10.74 17.55
C LEU A 18 -10.15 11.73 18.18
N SER A 19 -9.67 12.53 19.12
CA SER A 19 -10.48 13.54 19.80
C SER A 19 -11.00 14.60 18.82
N GLU A 20 -10.13 15.09 17.94
CA GLU A 20 -10.46 16.06 16.90
C GLU A 20 -11.43 15.48 15.86
N MET A 21 -11.21 14.25 15.40
CA MET A 21 -12.14 13.55 14.50
C MET A 21 -13.53 13.39 15.13
N ASN A 22 -13.61 13.02 16.40
CA ASN A 22 -14.88 12.89 17.12
C ASN A 22 -15.58 14.25 17.31
N ALA A 23 -14.82 15.32 17.56
CA ALA A 23 -15.36 16.67 17.66
C ALA A 23 -15.94 17.16 16.32
N ALA A 24 -15.23 16.91 15.21
CA ALA A 24 -15.71 17.22 13.86
C ALA A 24 -17.01 16.44 13.53
N PHE A 25 -17.08 15.17 13.91
CA PHE A 25 -18.28 14.35 13.72
C PHE A 25 -19.46 14.84 14.56
N ALA A 26 -19.24 15.18 15.84
CA ALA A 26 -20.28 15.74 16.70
C ALA A 26 -20.80 17.09 16.17
N SER A 27 -19.92 17.92 15.63
CA SER A 27 -20.27 19.17 14.95
C SER A 27 -21.18 18.94 13.74
N CYS A 28 -20.89 17.92 12.91
CA CYS A 28 -21.77 17.50 11.81
C CYS A 28 -23.16 17.06 12.32
N LEU A 29 -23.20 16.21 13.36
CA LEU A 29 -24.46 15.69 13.90
C LEU A 29 -25.34 16.77 14.53
N SER A 30 -24.74 17.81 15.12
CA SER A 30 -25.49 18.93 15.69
C SER A 30 -26.32 19.70 14.66
N LEU A 31 -25.84 19.73 13.40
CA LEU A 31 -26.53 20.37 12.27
C LEU A 31 -27.70 19.51 11.77
N VAL A 32 -27.50 18.20 11.67
CA VAL A 32 -28.49 17.26 11.14
C VAL A 32 -29.55 16.87 12.19
N CYS A 33 -29.16 16.86 13.47
CA CYS A 33 -29.99 16.35 14.56
C CYS A 33 -30.02 17.35 15.72
N PRO A 34 -30.75 18.47 15.58
CA PRO A 34 -30.84 19.47 16.64
C PRO A 34 -31.49 18.87 17.90
N PRO A 35 -31.07 19.32 19.11
CA PRO A 35 -31.62 18.85 20.37
C PRO A 35 -33.14 18.97 20.42
N ILE A 36 -33.80 17.94 20.92
CA ILE A 36 -35.26 17.92 21.04
C ILE A 36 -35.68 18.90 22.13
N GLN A 37 -36.28 20.04 21.75
CA GLN A 37 -36.95 20.94 22.68
C GLN A 37 -38.42 20.56 22.83
N TYR A 38 -38.91 20.55 24.07
CA TYR A 38 -40.33 20.34 24.41
C TYR A 38 -40.95 21.65 24.90
N PRO A 39 -42.16 22.02 24.43
CA PRO A 39 -43.02 21.31 23.48
C PRO A 39 -42.46 21.37 22.05
N PRO A 40 -42.64 20.33 21.22
CA PRO A 40 -42.08 20.32 19.87
C PRO A 40 -42.75 21.41 19.02
N HIS A 41 -42.00 22.48 18.72
CA HIS A 41 -42.39 23.41 17.66
C HIS A 41 -42.48 22.60 16.36
N CYS A 42 -43.60 22.74 15.64
CA CYS A 42 -43.88 22.03 14.39
C CYS A 42 -42.61 21.94 13.53
N ARG A 43 -42.03 20.74 13.44
CA ARG A 43 -40.78 20.51 12.72
C ARG A 43 -41.04 20.73 11.23
N PHE A 44 -40.65 21.89 10.72
CA PHE A 44 -40.47 22.04 9.28
C PHE A 44 -39.36 21.06 8.85
N ASN A 45 -39.61 20.41 7.71
CA ASN A 45 -38.84 19.34 7.09
C ASN A 45 -37.30 19.48 7.25
N PRO A 46 -36.59 18.46 7.77
CA PRO A 46 -35.16 18.54 8.10
C PRO A 46 -34.20 18.58 6.90
N VAL A 47 -34.70 18.56 5.66
CA VAL A 47 -33.87 18.69 4.44
C VAL A 47 -34.51 19.72 3.53
N ARG A 48 -34.18 21.01 3.69
CA ARG A 48 -34.68 22.08 2.84
C ARG A 48 -33.67 23.24 2.67
N ASP A 49 -32.44 22.96 2.25
CA ASP A 49 -31.72 23.83 1.32
C ASP A 49 -30.43 23.17 0.79
N ALA A 50 -30.07 23.46 -0.47
CA ALA A 50 -28.78 23.03 -1.04
C ALA A 50 -27.56 23.66 -0.32
N ALA A 51 -27.80 24.73 0.45
CA ALA A 51 -26.81 25.36 1.31
C ALA A 51 -26.46 24.48 2.52
N ASP A 52 -27.44 23.79 3.11
CA ASP A 52 -27.23 22.91 4.26
C ASP A 52 -26.41 21.67 3.87
N THR A 53 -26.62 21.15 2.65
CA THR A 53 -25.82 20.03 2.14
C THR A 53 -24.37 20.42 1.88
N ALA A 54 -24.12 21.63 1.36
CA ALA A 54 -22.76 22.12 1.15
C ALA A 54 -22.02 22.38 2.48
N GLU A 55 -22.75 22.83 3.51
CA GLU A 55 -22.19 22.98 4.86
C GLU A 55 -21.88 21.63 5.52
N ILE A 56 -22.73 20.62 5.33
CA ILE A 56 -22.46 19.25 5.78
C ILE A 56 -21.23 18.68 5.08
N GLU A 57 -21.11 18.86 3.76
CA GLU A 57 -19.94 18.40 2.99
C GLU A 57 -18.65 19.03 3.51
N LEU A 58 -18.64 20.35 3.73
CA LEU A 58 -17.48 21.07 4.25
C LEU A 58 -17.08 20.59 5.66
N ARG A 59 -18.04 20.30 6.54
CA ARG A 59 -17.72 19.75 7.88
C ARG A 59 -17.25 18.30 7.84
N LEU A 60 -17.72 17.52 6.86
CA LEU A 60 -17.24 16.16 6.64
C LEU A 60 -15.81 16.14 6.08
N GLU A 61 -15.39 17.15 5.30
CA GLU A 61 -13.99 17.26 4.85
C GLU A 61 -13.02 17.32 6.04
N GLU A 62 -13.37 18.08 7.09
CA GLU A 62 -12.57 18.17 8.32
C GLU A 62 -12.52 16.82 9.06
N PHE A 63 -13.64 16.10 9.14
CA PHE A 63 -13.68 14.75 9.69
C PHE A 63 -12.75 13.79 8.91
N PHE A 64 -12.80 13.81 7.58
CA PHE A 64 -11.98 12.94 6.75
C PHE A 64 -10.49 13.32 6.78
N LEU A 65 -10.17 14.59 6.99
CA LEU A 65 -8.79 15.02 7.21
C LEU A 65 -8.20 14.35 8.46
N HIS A 66 -8.90 14.41 9.59
CA HIS A 66 -8.45 13.78 10.84
C HIS A 66 -8.43 12.25 10.74
N ALA A 67 -9.39 11.65 10.03
CA ALA A 67 -9.37 10.21 9.74
C ALA A 67 -8.13 9.81 8.93
N LYS A 68 -7.71 10.63 7.96
CA LYS A 68 -6.51 10.37 7.14
C LYS A 68 -5.22 10.52 7.95
N GLN A 69 -5.15 11.50 8.85
CA GLN A 69 -4.01 11.67 9.76
C GLN A 69 -3.84 10.43 10.66
N LEU A 70 -4.95 9.89 11.15
CA LEU A 70 -4.98 8.72 11.99
C LEU A 70 -4.60 7.44 11.23
N GLU A 71 -5.05 7.29 9.99
CA GLU A 71 -4.61 6.20 9.10
C GLU A 71 -3.10 6.25 8.85
N GLN A 72 -2.53 7.44 8.62
CA GLN A 72 -1.09 7.62 8.43
C GLN A 72 -0.30 7.30 9.70
N LEU A 73 -0.80 7.70 10.87
CA LEU A 73 -0.18 7.34 12.14
C LEU A 73 -0.12 5.81 12.29
N PHE A 74 -1.20 5.08 12.03
CA PHE A 74 -1.18 3.63 12.11
C PHE A 74 -0.26 2.95 11.09
N LEU A 75 -0.19 3.46 9.85
CA LEU A 75 0.72 2.91 8.84
C LEU A 75 2.19 3.13 9.22
N ASN A 76 2.52 4.30 9.76
CA ASN A 76 3.87 4.61 10.22
C ASN A 76 4.23 3.82 11.47
N ASP A 77 3.31 3.71 12.43
CA ASP A 77 3.51 2.93 13.67
C ASP A 77 3.64 1.43 13.38
N THR A 78 2.93 0.92 12.37
CA THR A 78 3.12 -0.46 11.88
C THR A 78 4.49 -0.64 11.22
N ALA A 79 4.96 0.35 10.46
CA ALA A 79 6.30 0.32 9.84
C ALA A 79 7.42 0.42 10.89
N ASP A 80 7.26 1.28 11.89
CA ASP A 80 8.21 1.47 13.00
C ASP A 80 8.18 0.28 13.96
N SER A 81 7.02 -0.34 14.19
CA SER A 81 6.87 -1.59 14.94
C SER A 81 7.53 -2.77 14.20
N LEU A 82 7.37 -2.88 12.89
CA LEU A 82 8.08 -3.88 12.08
C LEU A 82 9.60 -3.64 12.11
N ALA A 83 10.05 -2.39 12.04
CA ALA A 83 11.47 -2.04 12.11
C ALA A 83 12.06 -2.31 13.51
N SER A 84 11.31 -2.11 14.59
CA SER A 84 11.75 -2.36 15.97
C SER A 84 11.68 -3.84 16.37
N MET A 85 10.67 -4.59 15.91
CA MET A 85 10.64 -6.05 16.04
C MET A 85 11.78 -6.72 15.25
N SER A 86 12.17 -6.16 14.11
CA SER A 86 13.36 -6.61 13.37
C SER A 86 14.65 -6.45 14.20
N LEU A 87 14.69 -5.52 15.16
CA LEU A 87 15.87 -5.18 15.95
C LEU A 87 15.94 -5.96 17.28
N GLU A 88 14.82 -6.31 17.91
CA GLU A 88 14.81 -6.89 19.28
C GLU A 88 14.83 -8.42 19.35
N THR A 89 14.68 -9.16 18.25
CA THR A 89 14.61 -10.64 18.27
C THR A 89 15.72 -11.41 17.54
N THR A 90 16.70 -10.75 16.91
CA THR A 90 17.25 -11.33 15.68
C THR A 90 18.77 -11.31 15.48
N GLU A 91 19.64 -10.91 16.42
CA GLU A 91 21.08 -10.80 16.07
C GLU A 91 21.77 -12.12 15.65
N VAL A 92 21.29 -13.27 16.11
CA VAL A 92 21.87 -14.59 15.75
C VAL A 92 21.06 -15.29 14.65
N ASP A 93 19.74 -15.13 14.64
CA ASP A 93 18.84 -15.79 13.68
C ASP A 93 18.79 -15.04 12.33
N ASP A 94 18.90 -13.71 12.35
CA ASP A 94 18.93 -12.86 11.14
C ASP A 94 20.26 -12.98 10.40
N ALA A 95 21.37 -13.14 11.11
CA ALA A 95 22.68 -13.36 10.48
C ALA A 95 22.74 -14.72 9.76
N THR A 96 22.12 -15.76 10.32
CA THR A 96 21.98 -17.07 9.65
C THR A 96 21.00 -17.02 8.49
N GLN A 97 19.84 -16.37 8.65
CA GLN A 97 18.87 -16.22 7.58
C GLN A 97 19.42 -15.36 6.43
N GLN A 98 20.12 -14.28 6.73
CA GLN A 98 20.81 -13.46 5.74
C GLN A 98 21.87 -14.27 4.99
N SER A 99 22.68 -15.06 5.70
CA SER A 99 23.67 -15.96 5.07
C SER A 99 23.02 -17.02 4.17
N GLU A 100 21.88 -17.60 4.58
CA GLU A 100 21.12 -18.56 3.77
C GLU A 100 20.54 -17.90 2.52
N LEU A 101 19.96 -16.70 2.65
CA LEU A 101 19.42 -15.93 1.53
C LEU A 101 20.52 -15.50 0.56
N GLU A 102 21.68 -15.05 1.05
CA GLU A 102 22.83 -14.70 0.21
C GLU A 102 23.34 -15.91 -0.58
N LEU A 103 23.38 -17.10 0.03
CA LEU A 103 23.75 -18.33 -0.64
C LEU A 103 22.71 -18.74 -1.71
N GLU A 104 21.43 -18.60 -1.41
CA GLU A 104 20.34 -18.88 -2.35
C GLU A 104 20.38 -17.91 -3.54
N ILE A 105 20.65 -16.62 -3.31
CA ILE A 105 20.85 -15.63 -4.37
C ILE A 105 21.99 -16.06 -5.30
N LEU A 106 23.16 -16.42 -4.75
CA LEU A 106 24.29 -16.88 -5.55
C LEU A 106 23.96 -18.13 -6.38
N ASN A 107 23.18 -19.04 -5.81
CA ASN A 107 22.73 -20.24 -6.53
C ASN A 107 21.76 -19.90 -7.67
N LEU A 108 20.80 -19.01 -7.42
CA LEU A 108 19.86 -18.55 -8.43
C LEU A 108 20.55 -17.77 -9.56
N GLU A 109 21.57 -16.96 -9.23
CA GLU A 109 22.39 -16.24 -10.21
C GLU A 109 23.16 -17.22 -11.11
N ALA A 110 23.74 -18.27 -10.53
CA ALA A 110 24.42 -19.32 -11.30
C ALA A 110 23.47 -20.08 -12.23
N GLU A 111 22.28 -20.45 -11.74
CA GLU A 111 21.26 -21.13 -12.54
C GLU A 111 20.74 -20.22 -13.67
N LEU A 112 20.56 -18.92 -13.42
CA LEU A 112 20.20 -17.95 -14.44
C LEU A 112 21.27 -17.84 -15.52
N ALA A 113 22.54 -17.81 -15.16
CA ALA A 113 23.64 -17.80 -16.12
C ALA A 113 23.63 -19.05 -17.01
N GLU A 114 23.47 -20.24 -16.42
CA GLU A 114 23.39 -21.50 -17.17
C GLU A 114 22.18 -21.52 -18.12
N LYS A 115 21.01 -21.03 -17.67
CA LYS A 115 19.81 -20.94 -18.49
C LYS A 115 19.98 -19.96 -19.65
N ASN A 116 20.63 -18.81 -19.42
CA ASN A 116 20.93 -17.85 -20.49
C ASN A 116 21.88 -18.46 -21.53
N ASP A 117 22.94 -19.14 -21.11
CA ASP A 117 23.84 -19.87 -22.01
C ASP A 117 23.10 -20.92 -22.85
N LEU A 118 22.12 -21.60 -22.24
CA LEU A 118 21.30 -22.58 -22.94
C LEU A 118 20.36 -21.94 -23.96
N ILE A 119 19.76 -20.80 -23.63
CA ILE A 119 18.94 -19.99 -24.55
C ILE A 119 19.77 -19.56 -25.76
N ASP A 120 21.00 -19.08 -25.56
CA ASP A 120 21.88 -18.67 -26.67
C ASP A 120 22.20 -19.85 -27.60
N LYS A 121 22.54 -21.01 -27.03
CA LYS A 121 22.77 -22.25 -27.81
C LYS A 121 21.54 -22.65 -28.61
N TYR A 122 20.35 -22.63 -28.02
CA TYR A 122 19.12 -22.96 -28.74
C TYR A 122 18.75 -21.89 -29.77
N THR A 123 19.03 -20.63 -29.50
CA THR A 123 18.83 -19.52 -30.45
C THR A 123 19.67 -19.74 -31.71
N ASP A 124 20.92 -20.16 -31.58
CA ASP A 124 21.77 -20.49 -32.72
C ASP A 124 21.26 -21.71 -33.50
N VAL A 125 20.78 -22.73 -32.80
CA VAL A 125 20.13 -23.89 -33.44
C VAL A 125 18.93 -23.42 -34.25
N VAL A 126 17.99 -22.69 -33.64
CA VAL A 126 16.80 -22.15 -34.31
C VAL A 126 17.18 -21.32 -35.53
N ARG A 127 18.14 -20.40 -35.41
CA ARG A 127 18.65 -19.61 -36.54
C ARG A 127 19.22 -20.50 -37.66
N GLY A 128 19.92 -21.57 -37.30
CA GLY A 128 20.40 -22.58 -38.24
C GLY A 128 19.27 -23.31 -38.97
N TRP A 129 18.19 -23.66 -38.27
CA TRP A 129 16.98 -24.26 -38.84
C TRP A 129 16.23 -23.29 -39.74
N GLU A 130 16.06 -22.03 -39.35
CA GLU A 130 15.47 -20.98 -40.18
C GLU A 130 16.23 -20.81 -41.50
N GLY A 131 17.57 -20.83 -41.46
CA GLY A 131 18.39 -20.78 -42.68
C GLY A 131 18.21 -22.01 -43.58
N LYS A 132 18.11 -23.21 -42.99
CA LYS A 132 17.80 -24.44 -43.74
C LYS A 132 16.41 -24.39 -44.36
N PHE A 133 15.41 -23.92 -43.61
CA PHE A 133 14.04 -23.79 -44.07
C PHE A 133 13.94 -22.78 -45.20
N LYS A 134 14.58 -21.60 -45.09
CA LYS A 134 14.68 -20.62 -46.18
C LYS A 134 15.28 -21.25 -47.44
N ARG A 135 16.40 -21.97 -47.35
CA ARG A 135 17.00 -22.63 -48.51
C ARG A 135 16.08 -23.71 -49.12
N LEU A 136 15.37 -24.45 -48.28
CA LEU A 136 14.39 -25.43 -48.74
C LEU A 136 13.24 -24.74 -49.48
N ASP A 137 12.69 -23.67 -48.92
CA ASP A 137 11.61 -22.87 -49.49
C ASP A 137 11.98 -22.28 -50.86
N HIS A 138 13.20 -21.77 -51.01
CA HIS A 138 13.72 -21.29 -52.30
C HIS A 138 13.86 -22.41 -53.34
N ARG A 139 14.15 -23.66 -52.92
CA ARG A 139 14.26 -24.81 -53.83
C ARG A 139 12.91 -25.45 -54.16
N MET A 140 11.95 -25.32 -53.25
CA MET A 140 10.62 -25.90 -53.35
C MET A 140 9.62 -24.93 -53.99
N SER A 141 9.95 -23.65 -54.11
CA SER A 141 9.24 -22.70 -54.96
C SER A 141 9.70 -22.93 -56.41
N PRO A 142 8.92 -23.65 -57.24
CA PRO A 142 9.26 -23.81 -58.64
C PRO A 142 8.86 -22.51 -59.34
N ASP A 143 9.85 -21.76 -59.82
CA ASP A 143 9.73 -20.64 -60.76
C ASP A 143 8.53 -19.70 -60.54
N ARG A 144 8.76 -18.64 -59.74
CA ARG A 144 8.10 -17.36 -60.03
C ARG A 144 8.87 -16.73 -61.18
N GLU A 145 8.36 -16.99 -62.38
CA GLU A 145 8.76 -16.61 -63.76
C GLU A 145 9.34 -17.73 -64.62
#